data_AF-A0A838FRF5-F1
#
_entry.id   AF-A0A838FRF5-F1
#
_cell.length_a   1.000
_cell.length_b   1.000
_cell.length_c   1.000
_cell.angle_alpha   90.00
_cell.angle_beta   90.00
_cell.angle_gamma   90.00
#
_symmetry.space_group_name_H-M   'P 1'
#
loop_
_entity.id
_entity.type
_entity.pdbx_description
1 polymer ?
#
loop_
_entity_poly.entity_id
_entity_poly.type
_entity_poly.pdbx_seq_one_letter_code
_entity_poly.pdbx_strand_id
1 'polypeptide(L)'
;MTHVWHRLYGTAGWAVVSLGTLHMIATTQLPAATPLFRLWFVGSGLAMVLVGALNLLQRAYGHSAPGLRMVCRAANVALTLFAIVAGKISGASPAQYVVIVSLTSAAAILSFLPAAQSPPPARAP
;
A
#
# COMPACT_ATOMS: atom_id res chain seq x y z
N MET A 1 -18.51 -5.32 13.88
CA MET A 1 -17.25 -4.53 13.71
C MET A 1 -16.31 -5.10 12.64
N THR A 2 -16.21 -6.42 12.45
CA THR A 2 -15.35 -7.08 11.43
C THR A 2 -15.53 -6.55 10.00
N HIS A 3 -16.77 -6.31 9.56
CA HIS A 3 -17.06 -5.78 8.23
C HIS A 3 -16.45 -4.40 7.95
N VAL A 4 -16.33 -3.54 8.97
CA VAL A 4 -15.77 -2.20 8.82
C VAL A 4 -14.27 -2.31 8.54
N TRP A 5 -13.56 -3.13 9.31
CA TRP A 5 -12.12 -3.37 9.12
C TRP A 5 -11.81 -4.01 7.77
N HIS A 6 -12.62 -4.98 7.35
CA HIS A 6 -12.47 -5.62 6.04
C HIS A 6 -12.64 -4.61 4.88
N ARG A 7 -13.64 -3.72 4.97
CA ARG A 7 -13.84 -2.66 3.96
C ARG A 7 -12.71 -1.64 3.97
N LEU A 8 -12.35 -1.14 5.15
CA LEU A 8 -11.25 -0.17 5.31
C LEU A 8 -9.94 -0.73 4.74
N TYR A 9 -9.66 -2.01 4.98
CA TYR A 9 -8.46 -2.64 4.43
C TYR A 9 -8.51 -2.76 2.91
N GLY A 10 -9.68 -3.07 2.36
CA GLY A 10 -9.90 -3.03 0.90
C GLY A 10 -9.68 -1.65 0.31
N THR A 11 -10.22 -0.60 0.94
CA THR A 11 -10.03 0.79 0.54
C THR A 11 -8.57 1.20 0.62
N ALA A 12 -7.87 0.85 1.71
CA ALA A 12 -6.44 1.13 1.87
C ALA A 12 -5.60 0.43 0.80
N GLY A 13 -5.87 -0.85 0.51
CA GLY A 13 -5.20 -1.60 -0.56
C GLY A 13 -5.38 -0.94 -1.92
N TRP A 14 -6.61 -0.57 -2.29
CA TRP A 14 -6.88 0.15 -3.54
C TRP A 14 -6.24 1.53 -3.58
N ALA A 15 -6.27 2.29 -2.48
CA ALA A 15 -5.63 3.60 -2.40
C ALA A 15 -4.10 3.51 -2.61
N VAL A 16 -3.44 2.48 -2.06
CA VAL A 16 -2.01 2.23 -2.31
C VAL A 16 -1.75 1.88 -3.78
N VAL A 17 -2.60 1.04 -4.40
CA VAL A 17 -2.52 0.74 -5.84
C VAL A 17 -2.66 2.02 -6.68
N SER A 18 -3.72 2.79 -6.44
CA SER A 18 -3.99 4.04 -7.18
C SER A 18 -2.84 5.03 -7.02
N LEU A 19 -2.29 5.18 -5.81
CA LEU A 19 -1.17 6.06 -5.56
C LEU A 19 0.10 5.59 -6.29
N GLY A 20 0.41 4.29 -6.29
CA GLY A 20 1.54 3.74 -7.05
C GLY A 20 1.40 3.96 -8.55
N THR A 21 0.20 3.78 -9.09
CA THR A 21 -0.11 4.06 -10.50
C THR A 21 0.06 5.55 -10.83
N LEU A 22 -0.51 6.44 -10.00
CA LEU A 22 -0.35 7.89 -10.16
C LEU A 22 1.12 8.30 -10.07
N HIS A 23 1.90 7.68 -9.19
CA HIS A 23 3.33 7.92 -9.05
C HIS A 23 4.09 7.57 -10.33
N MET A 24 3.82 6.41 -10.95
CA MET A 24 4.42 6.03 -12.23
C MET A 24 4.04 6.98 -13.37
N ILE A 25 2.77 7.40 -13.44
CA ILE A 25 2.31 8.37 -14.44
C ILE A 25 3.03 9.70 -14.25
N ALA A 26 3.10 10.20 -13.01
CA ALA A 26 3.76 11.45 -12.67
C ALA A 26 5.26 11.44 -13.04
N THR A 27 5.92 10.28 -13.05
CA THR A 27 7.32 10.18 -13.51
C THR A 27 7.53 10.70 -14.92
N THR A 28 6.54 10.54 -15.80
CA THR A 28 6.63 11.01 -17.20
C THR A 28 6.68 12.53 -17.30
N GLN A 29 6.28 13.24 -16.24
CA GLN A 29 6.24 14.70 -16.16
C GLN A 29 7.44 15.30 -15.42
N LEU A 30 8.55 14.55 -15.26
CA LEU A 30 9.79 15.02 -14.64
C LEU A 30 10.86 15.37 -15.71
N PRO A 31 10.78 16.56 -16.35
CA PRO A 31 11.62 16.89 -17.50
C PRO A 31 13.12 17.01 -17.17
N ALA A 32 13.47 17.40 -15.95
CA ALA A 32 14.86 17.60 -15.51
C ALA A 32 15.52 16.38 -14.83
N ALA A 33 14.83 15.24 -14.75
CA ALA A 33 15.35 14.04 -14.10
C ALA A 33 16.25 13.20 -15.02
N THR A 34 17.31 12.61 -14.47
CA THR A 34 18.15 11.64 -15.18
C THR A 34 17.36 10.37 -15.51
N PRO A 35 17.74 9.60 -16.56
CA PRO A 35 17.06 8.34 -16.90
C PRO A 35 17.04 7.33 -15.75
N LEU A 36 18.16 7.21 -15.02
CA LEU A 36 18.27 6.33 -13.86
C LEU A 36 17.29 6.75 -12.74
N PHE A 37 17.17 8.04 -12.48
CA PHE A 37 16.22 8.55 -11.50
C PHE A 37 14.77 8.24 -11.91
N ARG A 38 14.41 8.42 -13.18
CA ARG A 38 13.07 8.07 -13.68
C ARG A 38 12.79 6.58 -13.53
N LEU A 39 13.75 5.71 -13.86
CA LEU A 39 13.58 4.27 -13.68
C LEU A 39 13.37 3.90 -12.22
N TRP A 40 14.15 4.50 -11.32
CA TRP A 40 13.98 4.32 -9.88
C TRP A 40 12.59 4.78 -9.41
N PHE A 41 12.12 5.93 -9.87
CA PHE A 41 10.82 6.50 -9.52
C PHE A 41 9.64 5.67 -10.05
N VAL A 42 9.73 5.16 -11.29
CA VAL A 42 8.76 4.17 -11.79
C VAL A 42 8.82 2.90 -10.95
N GLY A 43 10.03 2.42 -10.60
CA GLY A 43 10.24 1.24 -9.77
C GLY A 43 9.58 1.34 -8.39
N SER A 44 9.67 2.50 -7.72
CA SER A 44 8.96 2.72 -6.46
C SER A 44 7.44 2.72 -6.63
N GLY A 45 6.93 3.31 -7.72
CA GLY A 45 5.51 3.24 -8.05
C GLY A 45 5.02 1.80 -8.29
N LEU A 46 5.80 0.99 -9.01
CA LEU A 46 5.50 -0.43 -9.24
C LEU A 46 5.52 -1.21 -7.91
N ALA A 47 6.50 -0.97 -7.04
CA ALA A 47 6.56 -1.60 -5.73
C ALA A 47 5.31 -1.26 -4.89
N MET A 48 4.85 0.00 -4.92
CA MET A 48 3.60 0.40 -4.27
C MET A 48 2.39 -0.38 -4.82
N VAL A 49 2.26 -0.48 -6.15
CA VAL A 49 1.17 -1.25 -6.78
C VAL A 49 1.20 -2.71 -6.32
N LEU A 50 2.36 -3.35 -6.30
CA LEU A 50 2.50 -4.74 -5.87
C LEU A 50 2.14 -4.93 -4.39
N VAL A 51 2.57 -4.02 -3.51
CA VAL A 51 2.18 -4.06 -2.09
C VAL A 51 0.68 -3.85 -1.91
N GLY A 52 0.09 -2.91 -2.64
CA GLY A 52 -1.36 -2.71 -2.66
C GLY A 52 -2.13 -3.94 -3.16
N ALA A 53 -1.63 -4.62 -4.20
CA ALA A 53 -2.18 -5.88 -4.67
C ALA A 53 -2.06 -6.99 -3.62
N LEU A 54 -0.92 -7.10 -2.93
CA LEU A 54 -0.75 -8.02 -1.80
C LEU A 54 -1.74 -7.75 -0.68
N ASN A 55 -2.05 -6.48 -0.38
CA ASN A 55 -3.09 -6.13 0.60
C ASN A 55 -4.46 -6.67 0.19
N LEU A 56 -4.84 -6.49 -1.09
CA LEU A 56 -6.10 -6.99 -1.62
C LEU A 56 -6.16 -8.53 -1.61
N LEU A 57 -5.05 -9.20 -1.94
CA LEU A 57 -4.94 -10.66 -1.88
C LEU A 57 -5.00 -11.16 -0.43
N GLN A 58 -4.28 -10.53 0.51
CA GLN A 58 -4.34 -10.90 1.92
C GLN A 58 -5.75 -10.69 2.48
N ARG A 59 -6.45 -9.64 2.06
CA ARG A 59 -7.85 -9.42 2.45
C ARG A 59 -8.76 -10.56 1.99
N ALA A 60 -8.55 -11.07 0.77
CA ALA A 60 -9.39 -12.13 0.20
C ALA A 60 -9.02 -13.53 0.71
N TYR A 61 -7.73 -13.83 0.86
CA TYR A 61 -7.21 -15.19 1.06
C TYR A 61 -6.39 -15.36 2.34
N GLY A 62 -6.12 -14.28 3.09
CA GLY A 62 -5.21 -14.30 4.23
C GLY A 62 -5.68 -15.19 5.39
N HIS A 63 -6.98 -15.51 5.47
CA HIS A 63 -7.48 -16.43 6.49
C HIS A 63 -6.95 -17.86 6.31
N SER A 64 -6.76 -18.32 5.06
CA SER A 64 -6.27 -19.68 4.73
C SER A 64 -4.79 -19.73 4.36
N ALA A 65 -4.16 -18.60 4.04
CA ALA A 65 -2.79 -18.54 3.53
C ALA A 65 -1.83 -17.84 4.52
N PRO A 66 -1.22 -18.56 5.48
CA PRO A 66 -0.33 -17.95 6.48
C PRO A 66 0.91 -17.29 5.86
N GLY A 67 1.48 -17.89 4.81
CA GLY A 67 2.62 -17.33 4.08
C GLY A 67 2.29 -15.99 3.42
N LEU A 68 1.11 -15.87 2.81
CA LEU A 68 0.64 -14.61 2.21
C LEU A 68 0.54 -13.49 3.26
N ARG A 69 0.04 -13.80 4.47
CA ARG A 69 -0.01 -12.83 5.56
C ARG A 69 1.38 -12.32 5.93
N MET A 70 2.34 -13.22 6.08
CA MET A 70 3.71 -12.87 6.48
C MET A 70 4.37 -11.99 5.42
N VAL A 71 4.29 -12.38 4.14
CA VAL A 71 4.84 -11.61 3.03
C VAL A 71 4.18 -10.23 2.93
N CYS A 72 2.85 -10.16 3.00
CA CYS A 72 2.14 -8.89 2.92
C CYS A 72 2.47 -7.95 4.08
N ARG A 73 2.55 -8.46 5.32
CA ARG A 73 2.97 -7.66 6.49
C ARG A 73 4.38 -7.12 6.32
N ALA A 74 5.34 -7.97 5.95
CA ALA A 74 6.71 -7.55 5.71
C ALA A 74 6.80 -6.48 4.61
N ALA A 75 6.05 -6.67 3.53
CA ALA A 75 6.00 -5.74 2.41
C ALA A 75 5.40 -4.36 2.81
N ASN A 76 4.33 -4.33 3.61
CA ASN A 76 3.79 -3.06 4.12
C ASN A 76 4.74 -2.34 5.08
N VAL A 77 5.42 -3.08 5.96
CA VAL A 77 6.43 -2.50 6.85
C VAL A 77 7.57 -1.89 6.03
N ALA A 78 8.12 -2.64 5.08
CA ALA A 78 9.16 -2.16 4.18
C ALA A 78 8.70 -0.93 3.39
N LEU A 79 7.49 -0.94 2.84
CA LEU A 79 6.94 0.20 2.11
C LEU A 79 6.76 1.44 3.00
N THR A 80 6.29 1.26 4.23
CA THR A 80 6.09 2.36 5.18
C THR A 80 7.44 2.99 5.57
N LEU A 81 8.43 2.16 5.90
CA LEU A 81 9.78 2.64 6.20
C LEU A 81 10.41 3.35 5.00
N PHE A 82 10.25 2.77 3.80
CA PHE A 82 10.71 3.40 2.57
C PHE A 82 10.04 4.74 2.34
N ALA A 83 8.72 4.85 2.52
CA ALA A 83 7.98 6.11 2.36
C ALA A 83 8.46 7.19 3.35
N ILE A 84 8.72 6.83 4.60
CA ILE A 84 9.26 7.73 5.63
C ILE A 84 10.63 8.26 5.22
N VAL A 85 11.54 7.38 4.78
CA VAL A 85 12.91 7.74 4.39
C VAL A 85 12.90 8.55 3.09
N ALA A 86 12.21 8.07 2.06
CA ALA A 86 12.11 8.73 0.76
C ALA A 86 11.49 10.12 0.88
N GLY A 87 10.42 10.27 1.67
CA GLY A 87 9.77 11.57 1.88
C GLY A 87 10.70 12.60 2.53
N LYS A 88 11.56 12.17 3.48
CA LYS A 88 12.57 13.04 4.09
C LYS A 88 13.69 13.41 3.12
N ILE A 89 14.22 12.44 2.38
CA ILE A 89 15.34 12.65 1.44
C ILE A 89 14.92 13.52 0.25
N SER A 90 13.71 13.30 -0.28
CA SER A 90 13.20 14.04 -1.44
C SER A 90 12.71 15.45 -1.12
N GLY A 91 12.65 15.84 0.16
CA GLY A 91 12.08 17.14 0.56
C GLY A 91 10.59 17.25 0.22
N ALA A 92 9.84 16.16 0.33
CA ALA A 92 8.41 16.14 0.03
C ALA A 92 7.67 17.22 0.85
N SER A 93 6.65 17.86 0.25
CA SER A 93 5.85 18.83 0.98
C SER A 93 5.20 18.18 2.21
N PRO A 94 4.95 18.93 3.31
CA PRO A 94 4.36 18.35 4.52
C PRO A 94 3.04 17.61 4.25
N ALA A 95 2.21 18.15 3.35
CA ALA A 95 0.96 17.52 2.94
C ALA A 95 1.17 16.16 2.24
N GLN A 96 2.06 16.10 1.25
CA GLN A 96 2.38 14.84 0.56
C GLN A 96 2.96 13.81 1.54
N TYR A 97 3.88 14.24 2.39
CA TYR A 97 4.50 13.38 3.40
C TYR A 97 3.45 12.75 4.32
N VAL A 98 2.59 13.58 4.92
CA VAL A 98 1.55 13.12 5.84
C VAL A 98 0.58 12.17 5.14
N VAL A 99 0.14 12.48 3.92
CA VAL A 99 -0.80 11.62 3.17
C VAL A 99 -0.19 10.24 2.91
N ILE A 100 1.02 10.17 2.38
CA ILE A 100 1.66 8.91 2.00
C ILE A 100 1.99 8.07 3.23
N VAL A 101 2.57 8.68 4.27
CA VAL A 101 2.94 7.96 5.51
C VAL A 101 1.70 7.48 6.24
N SER A 102 0.64 8.28 6.31
CA SER A 102 -0.61 7.87 6.96
C SER A 102 -1.27 6.72 6.21
N LEU A 103 -1.29 6.77 4.88
CA LEU A 103 -1.87 5.70 4.07
C LEU A 103 -1.10 4.39 4.21
N THR A 104 0.22 4.42 4.07
CA THR A 104 1.06 3.22 4.16
C THR A 104 1.07 2.64 5.57
N SER A 105 1.11 3.48 6.60
CA SER A 105 0.99 3.07 8.01
C SER A 105 -0.37 2.46 8.31
N ALA A 106 -1.48 3.04 7.80
CA ALA A 106 -2.81 2.48 7.96
C ALA A 106 -2.93 1.11 7.30
N ALA A 107 -2.42 0.94 6.07
CA ALA A 107 -2.38 -0.34 5.39
C ALA A 107 -1.54 -1.37 6.18
N ALA A 108 -0.38 -0.97 6.70
CA ALA A 108 0.45 -1.79 7.56
C ALA A 108 -0.32 -2.26 8.80
N ILE A 109 -0.91 -1.35 9.58
CA ILE A 109 -1.69 -1.67 10.78
C ILE A 109 -2.84 -2.64 10.46
N LEU A 110 -3.62 -2.36 9.41
CA LEU A 110 -4.74 -3.19 8.99
C LEU A 110 -4.30 -4.60 8.57
N SER A 111 -3.10 -4.76 8.00
CA SER A 111 -2.54 -6.08 7.64
C SER A 111 -2.28 -7.01 8.84
N PHE A 112 -2.17 -6.45 10.04
CA PHE A 112 -2.02 -7.20 11.29
C PHE A 112 -3.36 -7.57 11.93
N LEU A 113 -4.46 -6.88 11.61
CA LEU A 113 -5.76 -7.12 12.22
C LEU A 113 -6.42 -8.38 11.64
N PRO A 114 -6.74 -9.41 12.46
CA PRO A 114 -7.44 -10.60 11.99
C PRO A 114 -8.80 -10.26 11.39
N ALA A 115 -9.52 -9.30 11.99
CA ALA A 115 -10.84 -8.86 11.57
C ALA A 115 -10.87 -8.23 10.16
N ALA A 116 -9.73 -7.75 9.65
CA ALA A 116 -9.61 -7.22 8.30
C ALA A 116 -9.55 -8.32 7.22
N GLN A 117 -9.27 -9.57 7.62
CA GLN A 117 -9.06 -10.72 6.73
C GLN A 117 -10.29 -11.62 6.63
N SER A 118 -11.28 -11.43 7.51
CA SER A 118 -12.49 -12.25 7.54
C SER A 118 -13.56 -11.69 6.59
N PRO A 119 -14.08 -12.49 5.65
CA PRO A 119 -15.23 -12.11 4.86
C PRO A 119 -16.47 -11.85 5.75
N PRO A 120 -17.40 -10.99 5.32
CA PRO A 120 -18.76 -10.94 5.85
C PRO A 120 -19.36 -12.36 6.00
N PRO A 121 -20.02 -12.72 7.11
CA PRO A 121 -20.90 -13.88 7.12
C PRO A 121 -21.88 -13.77 5.95
N ALA A 122 -22.03 -14.86 5.20
CA ALA A 122 -22.99 -14.94 4.10
C ALA A 122 -24.37 -14.54 4.62
N ARG A 123 -25.08 -13.64 3.91
CA ARG A 123 -26.49 -13.41 4.25
C ARG A 123 -27.21 -14.73 4.03
N ALA A 124 -27.88 -15.23 5.07
CA ALA A 124 -28.81 -16.34 4.92
C ALA A 124 -29.87 -15.97 3.87
N PRO A 125 -30.28 -16.92 3.01
CA PRO A 125 -31.26 -16.68 1.95
C PRO A 125 -32.61 -16.21 2.49
#